data_AF-A0A067FB84-F1
#
_entry.id   AF-A0A067FB84-F1
#
_cell.length_a   1.000
_cell.length_b   1.000
_cell.length_c   1.000
_cell.angle_alpha   90.00
_cell.angle_beta   90.00
_cell.angle_gamma   90.00
#
_symmetry.space_group_name_H-M   'P 1'
#
loop_
_entity.id
_entity.type
_entity.pdbx_description
1 polymer ?
#
loop_
_entity_poly.entity_id
_entity_poly.type
_entity_poly.pdbx_seq_one_letter_code
_entity_poly.pdbx_strand_id
1 'polypeptide(L)'
;MWVFYLISLPLTLGMVLMTLRYFAGPEVPRYVLFTVGYTWFCSLSIIILVPADIWTTISNPPHHNENGGISVLWSLSYWSTFLLTWAVVPLIQGFEDAGDFTVTERLRTSVHANLLFYLIVGSIGLFGLILLITMHKIRSRGVLGFAMACSNTFGLVTGAFLLGFGLSEIPKSCWKNADWTTRQKVLSHKIAKMAVKLDDAHQDLSNAIVVAQATSNQMSKRDPLRPYMNVIDDMLTQMFKEDPFFKPQGGRLGENDMDYDTDEKSMATLRRHLRRAREEYYRYKSEYMTYVMEALELEDTIKNYDRRSSTGWKYISSFRPARTGKIGALLDTVEFVWKCILRKQIQKLLAIILGTMSAAILLAEATLLPSGVDLSLFSILVNSVKSEEVFVQ
;
A
#
# COMPACT_ATOMS: atom_id res chain seq x y z
N MET A 1 -29.10 -10.95 -11.19
CA MET A 1 -28.08 -9.91 -11.52
C MET A 1 -28.26 -8.59 -10.80
N TRP A 2 -29.43 -7.95 -10.80
CA TRP A 2 -29.60 -6.67 -10.08
C TRP A 2 -29.26 -6.75 -8.59
N VAL A 3 -29.67 -7.81 -7.91
CA VAL A 3 -29.30 -8.07 -6.50
C VAL A 3 -27.79 -8.24 -6.33
N PHE A 4 -27.12 -8.90 -7.27
CA PHE A 4 -25.66 -9.06 -7.25
C PHE A 4 -24.98 -7.68 -7.34
N TYR A 5 -25.35 -6.84 -8.31
CA TYR A 5 -24.79 -5.49 -8.43
C TYR A 5 -25.11 -4.60 -7.23
N LEU A 6 -26.30 -4.74 -6.65
CA LEU A 6 -26.73 -4.01 -5.46
C LEU A 6 -25.89 -4.36 -4.22
N ILE A 7 -25.27 -5.54 -4.18
CA ILE A 7 -24.38 -5.97 -3.09
C ILE A 7 -22.90 -5.74 -3.45
N SER A 8 -22.47 -6.15 -4.63
CA SER A 8 -21.06 -6.15 -5.04
C SER A 8 -20.52 -4.74 -5.25
N LEU A 9 -21.34 -3.80 -5.74
CA LEU A 9 -20.92 -2.41 -5.93
C LEU A 9 -20.71 -1.66 -4.60
N PRO A 10 -21.66 -1.68 -3.64
CA PRO A 10 -21.41 -1.11 -2.31
C PRO A 10 -20.27 -1.81 -1.57
N LEU A 11 -20.11 -3.13 -1.74
CA LEU A 11 -19.01 -3.87 -1.12
C LEU A 11 -17.64 -3.40 -1.67
N THR A 12 -17.49 -3.32 -2.99
CA THR A 12 -16.24 -2.86 -3.63
C THR A 12 -15.95 -1.40 -3.30
N LEU A 13 -16.94 -0.52 -3.38
CA LEU A 13 -16.78 0.89 -2.96
C LEU A 13 -16.46 0.99 -1.46
N GLY A 14 -17.12 0.18 -0.62
CA GLY A 14 -16.85 0.12 0.80
C GLY A 14 -15.42 -0.28 1.11
N MET A 15 -14.88 -1.29 0.40
CA MET A 15 -13.47 -1.69 0.52
C MET A 15 -12.53 -0.55 0.10
N VAL A 16 -12.77 0.09 -1.04
CA VAL A 16 -11.96 1.23 -1.52
C VAL A 16 -11.99 2.39 -0.52
N LEU A 17 -13.18 2.77 -0.03
CA LEU A 17 -13.31 3.87 0.92
C LEU A 17 -12.68 3.54 2.28
N MET A 18 -12.78 2.29 2.73
CA MET A 18 -12.16 1.83 3.97
C MET A 18 -10.64 1.86 3.86
N THR A 19 -10.06 1.34 2.77
CA THR A 19 -8.61 1.39 2.56
C THR A 19 -8.15 2.83 2.40
N LEU A 20 -8.93 3.70 1.74
CA LEU A 20 -8.56 5.11 1.55
C LEU A 20 -8.51 5.82 2.90
N ARG A 21 -9.53 5.62 3.73
CA ARG A 21 -9.54 6.19 5.08
C ARG A 21 -8.41 5.65 5.97
N TYR A 22 -8.01 4.41 5.76
CA TYR A 22 -6.93 3.80 6.55
C TYR A 22 -5.55 4.33 6.16
N PHE A 23 -5.29 4.52 4.85
CA PHE A 23 -3.97 4.91 4.35
C PHE A 23 -3.79 6.41 4.06
N ALA A 24 -4.87 7.19 3.91
CA ALA A 24 -4.76 8.61 3.60
C ALA A 24 -4.31 9.43 4.82
N GLY A 25 -3.25 10.22 4.63
CA GLY A 25 -2.88 11.28 5.57
C GLY A 25 -3.88 12.44 5.57
N PRO A 26 -4.00 13.20 6.66
CA PRO A 26 -4.96 14.30 6.77
C PRO A 26 -4.68 15.46 5.80
N GLU A 27 -3.43 15.63 5.37
CA GLU A 27 -3.00 16.72 4.47
C GLU A 27 -3.02 16.33 2.98
N VAL A 28 -3.45 15.11 2.64
CA VAL A 28 -3.42 14.63 1.24
C VAL A 28 -4.42 15.42 0.38
N PRO A 29 -4.00 15.96 -0.77
CA PRO A 29 -4.91 16.68 -1.67
C PRO A 29 -6.04 15.78 -2.19
N ARG A 30 -7.25 16.36 -2.33
CA ARG A 30 -8.45 15.62 -2.77
C ARG A 30 -8.31 14.97 -4.14
N TYR A 31 -7.58 15.59 -5.04
CA TYR A 31 -7.36 15.04 -6.39
C TYR A 31 -6.49 13.77 -6.33
N VAL A 32 -5.48 13.72 -5.45
CA VAL A 32 -4.67 12.52 -5.20
C VAL A 32 -5.56 11.41 -4.61
N LEU A 33 -6.38 11.76 -3.61
CA LEU A 33 -7.31 10.83 -2.99
C LEU A 33 -8.27 10.20 -4.01
N PHE A 34 -8.83 11.02 -4.90
CA PHE A 34 -9.73 10.54 -5.96
C PHE A 34 -9.01 9.63 -6.95
N THR A 35 -7.82 10.01 -7.43
CA THR A 35 -7.04 9.19 -8.36
C THR A 35 -6.66 7.84 -7.76
N VAL A 36 -6.17 7.81 -6.52
CA VAL A 36 -5.83 6.57 -5.83
C VAL A 36 -7.07 5.72 -5.61
N GLY A 37 -8.18 6.33 -5.18
CA GLY A 37 -9.46 5.65 -5.02
C GLY A 37 -9.96 5.01 -6.30
N TYR A 38 -9.90 5.73 -7.41
CA TYR A 38 -10.27 5.22 -8.72
C TYR A 38 -9.35 4.09 -9.17
N THR A 39 -8.04 4.21 -8.91
CA THR A 39 -7.05 3.14 -9.22
C THR A 39 -7.37 1.85 -8.47
N TRP A 40 -7.69 1.94 -7.19
CA TRP A 40 -8.09 0.79 -6.40
C TRP A 40 -9.45 0.23 -6.82
N PHE A 41 -10.39 1.10 -7.19
CA PHE A 41 -11.66 0.67 -7.76
C PHE A 41 -11.46 -0.11 -9.06
N CYS A 42 -10.63 0.36 -9.99
CA CYS A 42 -10.28 -0.39 -11.20
C CYS A 42 -9.68 -1.75 -10.87
N SER A 43 -8.77 -1.81 -9.88
CA SER A 43 -8.14 -3.07 -9.46
C SER A 43 -9.12 -4.06 -8.82
N LEU A 44 -10.06 -3.57 -8.00
CA LEU A 44 -11.08 -4.38 -7.33
C LEU A 44 -12.34 -4.62 -8.17
N SER A 45 -12.46 -3.95 -9.33
CA SER A 45 -13.60 -4.10 -10.24
C SER A 45 -13.78 -5.54 -10.72
N ILE A 46 -12.73 -6.35 -10.68
CA ILE A 46 -12.77 -7.79 -11.00
C ILE A 46 -13.80 -8.57 -10.18
N ILE A 47 -14.08 -8.13 -8.94
CA ILE A 47 -15.11 -8.71 -8.06
C ILE A 47 -16.51 -8.56 -8.67
N ILE A 48 -16.72 -7.51 -9.46
CA ILE A 48 -17.98 -7.25 -10.18
C ILE A 48 -17.92 -7.85 -11.57
N LEU A 49 -16.84 -7.59 -12.31
CA LEU A 49 -16.73 -7.90 -13.74
C LEU A 49 -16.70 -9.40 -14.01
N VAL A 50 -15.95 -10.19 -13.24
CA VAL A 50 -15.82 -11.63 -13.52
C VAL A 50 -17.13 -12.39 -13.33
N PRO A 51 -17.86 -12.25 -12.19
CA PRO A 51 -19.17 -12.92 -12.06
C PRO A 51 -20.20 -12.41 -13.06
N ALA A 52 -20.15 -11.12 -13.42
CA ALA A 52 -21.01 -10.56 -14.45
C ALA A 52 -20.75 -11.19 -15.82
N ASP A 53 -19.48 -11.33 -16.19
CA ASP A 53 -19.05 -11.92 -17.46
C ASP A 53 -19.53 -13.38 -17.55
N ILE A 54 -19.18 -14.20 -16.55
CA ILE A 54 -19.60 -15.61 -16.45
C ILE A 54 -21.12 -15.75 -16.55
N TRP A 55 -21.88 -14.95 -15.79
CA TRP A 55 -23.33 -14.98 -15.84
C TRP A 55 -23.85 -14.73 -17.25
N THR A 56 -23.29 -13.75 -17.95
CA THR A 56 -23.77 -13.43 -19.29
C THR A 56 -23.36 -14.42 -20.35
N THR A 57 -22.22 -15.11 -20.18
CA THR A 57 -21.84 -16.24 -21.04
C THR A 57 -22.82 -17.40 -20.87
N ILE A 58 -23.26 -17.69 -19.64
CA ILE A 58 -24.17 -18.80 -19.34
C ILE A 58 -25.62 -18.47 -19.75
N SER A 59 -26.06 -17.22 -19.54
CA SER A 59 -27.47 -16.84 -19.70
C SER A 59 -27.86 -16.55 -21.14
N ASN A 60 -26.90 -16.26 -22.02
CA ASN A 60 -27.19 -15.89 -23.40
C ASN A 60 -27.11 -17.11 -24.33
N PRO A 61 -28.06 -17.27 -25.28
CA PRO A 61 -28.01 -18.33 -26.27
C PRO A 61 -26.80 -18.18 -27.21
N PRO A 62 -26.31 -19.28 -27.82
CA PRO A 62 -25.05 -19.34 -28.58
C PRO A 62 -24.97 -18.44 -29.84
N HIS A 63 -26.06 -17.77 -30.22
CA HIS A 63 -26.14 -16.84 -31.35
C HIS A 63 -26.53 -15.40 -30.95
N HIS A 64 -26.46 -15.07 -29.66
CA HIS A 64 -26.70 -13.69 -29.22
C HIS A 64 -25.48 -12.81 -29.54
N ASN A 65 -25.74 -11.67 -30.19
CA ASN A 65 -24.71 -10.68 -30.50
C ASN A 65 -23.97 -10.29 -29.21
N GLU A 66 -22.65 -10.17 -29.30
CA GLU A 66 -21.74 -9.90 -28.19
C GLU A 66 -22.31 -8.85 -27.22
N ASN A 67 -22.25 -9.14 -25.91
CA ASN A 67 -22.70 -8.22 -24.87
C ASN A 67 -21.82 -6.97 -24.86
N GLY A 68 -22.17 -5.99 -25.69
CA GLY A 68 -21.45 -4.73 -25.81
C GLY A 68 -21.23 -4.04 -24.46
N GLY A 69 -22.16 -4.17 -23.52
CA GLY A 69 -22.03 -3.62 -22.17
C GLY A 69 -20.83 -4.17 -21.38
N ILE A 70 -20.61 -5.49 -21.37
CA ILE A 70 -19.51 -6.11 -20.61
C ILE A 70 -18.18 -5.91 -21.32
N SER A 71 -18.17 -5.98 -22.64
CA SER A 71 -16.99 -5.64 -23.44
C SER A 71 -16.56 -4.19 -23.22
N VAL A 72 -17.51 -3.25 -23.17
CA VAL A 72 -17.23 -1.85 -22.83
C VAL A 72 -16.70 -1.69 -21.41
N LEU A 73 -17.24 -2.42 -20.42
CA LEU A 73 -16.75 -2.36 -19.04
C LEU A 73 -15.32 -2.92 -18.90
N TRP A 74 -15.01 -4.04 -19.56
CA TRP A 74 -13.66 -4.58 -19.61
C TRP A 74 -12.69 -3.64 -20.32
N SER A 75 -13.10 -3.08 -21.46
CA SER A 75 -12.32 -2.08 -22.21
C SER A 75 -12.06 -0.84 -21.36
N LEU A 76 -13.08 -0.32 -20.66
CA LEU A 76 -12.95 0.81 -19.76
C LEU A 76 -11.98 0.50 -18.62
N SER A 77 -12.09 -0.66 -17.98
CA SER A 77 -11.19 -1.07 -16.90
C SER A 77 -9.74 -1.20 -17.38
N TYR A 78 -9.54 -1.82 -18.54
CA TYR A 78 -8.23 -1.99 -19.17
C TYR A 78 -7.59 -0.62 -19.49
N TRP A 79 -8.27 0.22 -20.25
CA TRP A 79 -7.71 1.52 -20.68
C TRP A 79 -7.53 2.48 -19.52
N SER A 80 -8.43 2.45 -18.53
CA SER A 80 -8.29 3.25 -17.31
C SER A 80 -7.06 2.81 -16.53
N THR A 81 -6.89 1.51 -16.29
CA THR A 81 -5.71 0.98 -15.57
C THR A 81 -4.43 1.28 -16.33
N PHE A 82 -4.43 1.15 -17.65
CA PHE A 82 -3.30 1.47 -18.50
C PHE A 82 -2.90 2.95 -18.40
N LEU A 83 -3.86 3.87 -18.56
CA LEU A 83 -3.64 5.31 -18.48
C LEU A 83 -3.20 5.74 -17.07
N LEU A 84 -3.82 5.16 -16.02
CA LEU A 84 -3.46 5.42 -14.63
C LEU A 84 -2.02 5.01 -14.35
N THR A 85 -1.64 3.81 -14.76
CA THR A 85 -0.31 3.23 -14.48
C THR A 85 0.80 3.98 -15.19
N TRP A 86 0.63 4.31 -16.47
CA TRP A 86 1.71 4.84 -17.31
C TRP A 86 1.71 6.37 -17.47
N ALA A 87 0.62 7.05 -17.12
CA ALA A 87 0.56 8.51 -17.28
C ALA A 87 0.16 9.20 -15.98
N VAL A 88 -1.04 8.93 -15.47
CA VAL A 88 -1.64 9.78 -14.43
C VAL A 88 -0.95 9.61 -13.08
N VAL A 89 -0.73 8.38 -12.61
CA VAL A 89 -0.12 8.14 -11.30
C VAL A 89 1.33 8.61 -11.25
N PRO A 90 2.23 8.26 -12.19
CA PRO A 90 3.60 8.76 -12.19
C PRO A 90 3.69 10.28 -12.29
N LEU A 91 2.79 10.91 -13.06
CA LEU A 91 2.75 12.36 -13.19
C LEU A 91 2.32 13.04 -11.88
N ILE A 92 1.31 12.51 -11.19
CA ILE A 92 0.89 13.03 -9.89
C ILE A 92 1.97 12.80 -8.83
N GLN A 93 2.63 11.64 -8.84
CA GLN A 93 3.74 11.35 -7.94
C GLN A 93 4.88 12.37 -8.11
N GLY A 94 5.34 12.60 -9.34
CA GLY A 94 6.37 13.60 -9.61
C GLY A 94 5.92 15.04 -9.32
N PHE A 95 4.63 15.35 -9.49
CA PHE A 95 4.08 16.68 -9.23
C PHE A 95 4.02 16.99 -7.73
N GLU A 96 3.58 16.04 -6.91
CA GLU A 96 3.53 16.18 -5.45
C GLU A 96 4.91 16.16 -4.80
N ASP A 97 5.85 15.45 -5.41
CA ASP A 97 7.23 15.39 -4.96
C ASP A 97 8.07 16.61 -5.40
N ALA A 98 7.61 17.40 -6.38
CA ALA A 98 8.29 18.62 -6.80
C ALA A 98 8.17 19.75 -5.76
N GLY A 99 9.28 20.40 -5.43
CA GLY A 99 9.35 21.54 -4.51
C GLY A 99 9.09 22.91 -5.16
N ASP A 100 8.90 22.95 -6.48
CA ASP A 100 8.76 24.18 -7.24
C ASP A 100 7.55 25.01 -6.76
N PHE A 101 7.62 26.33 -6.92
CA PHE A 101 6.63 27.24 -6.35
C PHE A 101 5.41 27.41 -7.24
N THR A 102 5.54 27.20 -8.54
CA THR A 102 4.43 27.30 -9.51
C THR A 102 3.92 25.93 -9.96
N VAL A 103 2.62 25.85 -10.28
CA VAL A 103 1.99 24.61 -10.79
C VAL A 103 2.63 24.16 -12.11
N THR A 104 2.96 25.13 -12.98
CA THR A 104 3.57 24.85 -14.29
C THR A 104 4.96 24.23 -14.17
N GLU A 105 5.78 24.74 -13.25
CA GLU A 105 7.12 24.18 -13.02
C GLU A 105 7.04 22.80 -12.39
N ARG A 106 6.19 22.61 -11.38
CA ARG A 106 5.98 21.27 -10.78
C ARG A 106 5.56 20.24 -11.82
N LEU A 107 4.66 20.62 -12.74
CA LEU A 107 4.24 19.76 -13.85
C LEU A 107 5.39 19.48 -14.82
N ARG A 108 6.17 20.50 -15.19
CA ARG A 108 7.34 20.35 -16.06
C ARG A 108 8.39 19.43 -15.44
N THR A 109 8.69 19.60 -14.15
CA THR A 109 9.62 18.78 -13.38
C THR A 109 9.15 17.32 -13.35
N SER A 110 7.85 17.09 -13.09
CA SER A 110 7.26 15.75 -13.11
C SER A 110 7.33 15.09 -14.49
N VAL A 111 6.95 15.82 -15.55
CA VAL A 111 7.00 15.31 -16.92
C VAL A 111 8.44 15.00 -17.33
N HIS A 112 9.40 15.85 -16.99
CA HIS A 112 10.80 15.64 -17.30
C HIS A 112 11.36 14.39 -16.61
N ALA A 113 11.07 14.20 -15.32
CA ALA A 113 11.49 13.02 -14.57
C ALA A 113 10.91 11.72 -15.15
N ASN A 114 9.62 11.72 -15.47
CA ASN A 114 8.95 10.57 -16.08
C ASN A 114 9.46 10.30 -17.51
N LEU A 115 9.66 11.34 -18.32
CA LEU A 115 10.21 11.22 -19.67
C LEU A 115 11.63 10.65 -19.64
N LEU A 116 12.48 11.08 -18.70
CA LEU A 116 13.81 10.54 -18.53
C LEU A 116 13.77 9.05 -18.18
N PHE A 117 12.89 8.66 -17.25
CA PHE A 117 12.68 7.25 -16.91
C PHE A 117 12.25 6.43 -18.14
N TYR A 118 11.26 6.91 -18.90
CA TYR A 118 10.81 6.23 -20.12
C TYR A 118 11.85 6.20 -21.22
N LEU A 119 12.69 7.22 -21.35
CA LEU A 119 13.79 7.25 -22.30
C LEU A 119 14.83 6.19 -21.93
N ILE A 120 15.23 6.10 -20.66
CA ILE A 120 16.18 5.09 -20.19
C ILE A 120 15.62 3.68 -20.44
N VAL A 121 14.42 3.37 -19.94
CA VAL A 121 13.80 2.05 -20.13
C VAL A 121 13.58 1.74 -21.61
N GLY A 122 13.11 2.72 -22.38
CA GLY A 122 12.89 2.60 -23.82
C GLY A 122 14.19 2.38 -24.60
N SER A 123 15.29 3.02 -24.22
CA SER A 123 16.60 2.85 -24.85
C SER A 123 17.17 1.46 -24.60
N ILE A 124 17.04 0.94 -23.38
CA ILE A 124 17.45 -0.43 -23.03
C ILE A 124 16.61 -1.44 -23.82
N GLY A 125 15.29 -1.24 -23.86
CA GLY A 125 14.37 -2.08 -24.64
C GLY A 125 14.68 -2.05 -26.14
N LEU A 126 14.95 -0.87 -26.70
CA LEU A 126 15.32 -0.70 -28.11
C LEU A 126 16.66 -1.38 -28.43
N PHE A 127 17.66 -1.24 -27.57
CA PHE A 127 18.95 -1.93 -27.73
C PHE A 127 18.77 -3.45 -27.73
N GLY A 128 17.98 -3.99 -26.80
CA GLY A 128 17.64 -5.41 -26.76
C GLY A 128 16.90 -5.88 -28.02
N LEU A 129 15.98 -5.06 -28.55
CA LEU A 129 15.26 -5.36 -29.79
C LEU A 129 16.19 -5.37 -31.01
N ILE A 130 17.09 -4.39 -31.14
CA ILE A 130 18.07 -4.33 -32.23
C ILE A 130 18.95 -5.59 -32.20
N LEU A 131 19.45 -5.98 -31.03
CA LEU A 131 20.25 -7.18 -30.86
C LEU A 131 19.50 -8.44 -31.33
N LEU A 132 18.23 -8.60 -30.95
CA LEU A 132 17.40 -9.74 -31.38
C LEU A 132 17.16 -9.80 -32.89
N ILE A 133 17.01 -8.64 -33.54
CA ILE A 133 16.87 -8.54 -35.00
C ILE A 133 18.19 -8.91 -35.68
N THR A 134 19.33 -8.40 -35.18
CA THR A 134 20.67 -8.71 -35.72
C THR A 134 21.01 -10.19 -35.58
N MET A 135 20.58 -10.85 -34.49
CA MET A 135 20.75 -12.29 -34.31
C MET A 135 19.79 -13.16 -35.14
N HIS A 136 19.02 -12.56 -36.08
CA HIS A 136 18.01 -13.23 -36.91
C HIS A 136 16.94 -14.02 -36.13
N LYS A 137 16.74 -13.72 -34.84
CA LYS A 137 15.75 -14.42 -34.00
C LYS A 137 14.32 -13.94 -34.25
N ILE A 138 14.14 -12.72 -34.73
CA ILE A 138 12.82 -12.11 -34.95
C ILE A 138 12.78 -11.45 -36.33
N ARG A 139 11.80 -11.82 -37.15
CA ARG A 139 11.48 -11.10 -38.40
C ARG A 139 10.76 -9.80 -38.05
N SER A 140 10.99 -8.70 -38.77
CA SER A 140 10.34 -7.39 -38.52
C SER A 140 8.80 -7.47 -38.35
N ARG A 141 8.15 -8.41 -39.05
CA ARG A 141 6.70 -8.66 -38.93
C ARG A 141 6.25 -9.28 -37.60
N GLY A 142 7.17 -9.89 -36.84
CA GLY A 142 6.92 -10.55 -35.56
C GLY A 142 7.19 -9.67 -34.33
N VAL A 143 7.64 -8.42 -34.51
CA VAL A 143 7.99 -7.52 -33.40
C VAL A 143 6.78 -7.22 -32.52
N LEU A 144 5.60 -6.99 -33.11
CA LEU A 144 4.37 -6.74 -32.35
C LEU A 144 3.97 -7.94 -31.48
N GLY A 145 4.02 -9.16 -32.05
CA GLY A 145 3.73 -10.38 -31.31
C GLY A 145 4.72 -10.63 -30.18
N PHE A 146 6.01 -10.35 -30.41
CA PHE A 146 7.03 -10.41 -29.38
C PHE A 146 6.80 -9.39 -28.25
N ALA A 147 6.42 -8.15 -28.59
CA ALA A 147 6.11 -7.11 -27.60
C ALA A 147 4.88 -7.49 -26.75
N MET A 148 3.83 -8.04 -27.36
CA MET A 148 2.67 -8.57 -26.64
C MET A 148 3.07 -9.72 -25.70
N ALA A 149 3.90 -10.65 -26.19
CA ALA A 149 4.39 -11.76 -25.38
C ALA A 149 5.25 -11.27 -24.19
N CYS A 150 6.14 -10.31 -24.40
CA CYS A 150 6.95 -9.72 -23.32
C CYS A 150 6.09 -9.00 -22.28
N SER A 151 5.10 -8.22 -22.72
CA SER A 151 4.17 -7.53 -21.83
C SER A 151 3.38 -8.51 -20.95
N ASN A 152 2.82 -9.56 -21.56
CA ASN A 152 2.12 -10.61 -20.83
C ASN A 152 3.06 -11.36 -19.87
N THR A 153 4.27 -11.71 -20.34
CA THR A 153 5.29 -12.37 -19.49
C THR A 153 5.65 -11.51 -18.28
N PHE A 154 5.84 -10.20 -18.44
CA PHE A 154 6.08 -9.29 -17.32
C PHE A 154 4.93 -9.33 -16.30
N GLY A 155 3.68 -9.28 -16.76
CA GLY A 155 2.50 -9.38 -15.91
C GLY A 155 2.41 -10.71 -15.16
N LEU A 156 2.60 -11.84 -15.85
CA LEU A 156 2.56 -13.18 -15.27
C LEU A 156 3.70 -13.41 -14.29
N VAL A 157 4.93 -13.01 -14.63
CA VAL A 157 6.09 -13.15 -13.75
C VAL A 157 5.91 -12.30 -12.49
N THR A 158 5.48 -11.04 -12.65
CA THR A 158 5.21 -10.16 -11.49
C THR A 158 4.10 -10.73 -10.61
N GLY A 159 3.01 -11.19 -11.23
CA GLY A 159 1.90 -11.84 -10.53
C GLY A 159 2.35 -13.10 -9.78
N ALA A 160 3.17 -13.95 -10.40
CA ALA A 160 3.70 -15.16 -9.79
C ALA A 160 4.58 -14.86 -8.56
N PHE A 161 5.46 -13.84 -8.64
CA PHE A 161 6.28 -13.44 -7.48
C PHE A 161 5.44 -12.88 -6.34
N LEU A 162 4.48 -11.99 -6.63
CA LEU A 162 3.61 -11.39 -5.62
C LEU A 162 2.69 -12.43 -4.98
N LEU A 163 2.09 -13.32 -5.79
CA LEU A 163 1.24 -14.41 -5.31
C LEU A 163 2.06 -15.40 -4.48
N GLY A 164 3.24 -15.82 -4.95
CA GLY A 164 4.11 -16.74 -4.22
C GLY A 164 4.52 -16.20 -2.85
N PHE A 165 4.84 -14.90 -2.76
CA PHE A 165 5.07 -14.25 -1.49
C PHE A 165 3.82 -14.23 -0.61
N GLY A 166 2.66 -13.82 -1.15
CA GLY A 166 1.40 -13.78 -0.42
C GLY A 166 0.96 -15.13 0.15
N LEU A 167 1.03 -16.19 -0.66
CA LEU A 167 0.68 -17.55 -0.26
C LEU A 167 1.58 -18.09 0.87
N SER A 168 2.85 -17.69 0.91
CA SER A 168 3.77 -18.19 1.93
C SER A 168 3.83 -17.31 3.18
N GLU A 169 3.82 -16.00 3.03
CA GLU A 169 4.08 -15.08 4.14
C GLU A 169 2.82 -14.78 4.96
N ILE A 170 1.63 -14.77 4.35
CA ILE A 170 0.37 -14.51 5.07
C ILE A 170 0.09 -15.60 6.12
N PRO A 171 0.08 -16.92 5.78
CA PRO A 171 -0.16 -17.96 6.79
C PRO A 171 0.92 -17.97 7.88
N LYS A 172 2.19 -17.81 7.50
CA LYS A 172 3.33 -17.74 8.44
C LYS A 172 3.19 -16.56 9.40
N SER A 173 2.81 -15.39 8.89
CA SER A 173 2.59 -14.19 9.69
C SER A 173 1.45 -14.40 10.68
N CYS A 174 0.31 -14.95 10.25
CA CYS A 174 -0.80 -15.29 11.13
C CYS A 174 -0.39 -16.28 12.24
N TRP A 175 0.40 -17.30 11.91
CA TRP A 175 0.89 -18.28 12.87
C TRP A 175 1.85 -17.67 13.89
N LYS A 176 2.86 -16.90 13.42
CA LYS A 176 3.84 -16.22 14.28
C LYS A 176 3.17 -15.22 15.21
N ASN A 177 2.17 -14.49 14.72
CA ASN A 177 1.42 -13.51 15.51
C ASN A 177 0.51 -14.15 16.57
N ALA A 178 0.16 -15.43 16.42
CA ALA A 178 -0.63 -16.16 17.41
C ALA A 178 0.19 -16.59 18.64
N ASP A 179 1.51 -16.69 18.53
CA ASP A 179 2.40 -16.96 19.66
C ASP A 179 2.87 -15.64 20.30
N TRP A 180 2.48 -15.42 21.55
CA TRP A 180 2.80 -14.19 22.28
C TRP A 180 4.29 -13.99 22.48
N THR A 181 5.05 -15.06 22.73
CA THR A 181 6.50 -14.95 23.00
C THR A 181 7.26 -14.51 21.75
N THR A 182 6.95 -15.14 20.61
CA THR A 182 7.48 -14.77 19.30
C THR A 182 7.04 -13.36 18.91
N ARG A 183 5.75 -13.03 19.08
CA ARG A 183 5.21 -11.70 18.76
C ARG A 183 5.85 -10.59 19.58
N GLN A 184 6.07 -10.81 20.88
CA GLN A 184 6.74 -9.84 21.75
C GLN A 184 8.18 -9.59 21.27
N LYS A 185 8.96 -10.64 20.98
CA LYS A 185 10.32 -10.50 20.43
C LYS A 185 10.34 -9.71 19.13
N VAL A 186 9.42 -10.02 18.21
CA VAL A 186 9.30 -9.31 16.93
C VAL A 186 8.95 -7.84 17.13
N LEU A 187 7.99 -7.53 18.01
CA LEU A 187 7.61 -6.15 18.32
C LEU A 187 8.76 -5.38 18.97
N SER A 188 9.46 -5.96 19.96
CA SER A 188 10.62 -5.34 20.58
C SER A 188 11.73 -5.02 19.57
N HIS A 189 12.01 -5.93 18.64
CA HIS A 189 12.97 -5.67 17.56
C HIS A 189 12.50 -4.56 16.62
N LYS A 190 11.22 -4.54 16.23
CA LYS A 190 10.63 -3.48 15.40
C LYS A 190 10.69 -2.12 16.10
N ILE A 191 10.37 -2.05 17.38
CA ILE A 191 10.43 -0.82 18.18
C ILE A 191 11.88 -0.30 18.20
N ALA A 192 12.86 -1.16 18.50
CA ALA A 192 14.27 -0.74 18.51
C ALA A 192 14.73 -0.20 17.15
N LYS A 193 14.38 -0.90 16.05
CA LYS A 193 14.69 -0.45 14.69
C LYS A 193 14.00 0.88 14.34
N MET A 194 12.75 1.03 14.74
CA MET A 194 11.99 2.25 14.48
C MET A 194 12.44 3.43 15.33
N ALA A 195 12.90 3.20 16.55
CA ALA A 195 13.48 4.25 17.39
C ALA A 195 14.70 4.88 16.70
N VAL A 196 15.60 4.06 16.15
CA VAL A 196 16.77 4.55 15.40
C VAL A 196 16.34 5.37 14.18
N LYS A 197 15.41 4.86 13.36
CA LYS A 197 14.91 5.59 12.19
C LYS A 197 14.20 6.89 12.54
N LEU A 198 13.48 6.92 13.66
CA LEU A 198 12.80 8.11 14.15
C LEU A 198 13.82 9.16 14.61
N ASP A 199 14.90 8.74 15.27
CA ASP A 199 16.00 9.62 15.68
C ASP A 199 16.72 10.21 14.46
N ASP A 200 17.06 9.37 13.46
CA ASP A 200 17.65 9.81 12.19
C ASP A 200 16.77 10.85 11.48
N ALA A 201 15.46 10.58 11.38
CA ALA A 201 14.52 11.51 10.74
C ALA A 201 14.27 12.78 11.57
N HIS A 202 14.32 12.70 12.90
CA HIS A 202 14.25 13.86 13.78
C HIS A 202 15.47 14.76 13.57
N GLN A 203 16.66 14.17 13.38
CA GLN A 203 17.88 14.90 13.09
C GLN A 203 17.85 15.55 11.70
N ASP A 204 17.42 14.84 10.66
CA ASP A 204 17.30 15.39 9.30
C ASP A 204 16.30 16.57 9.25
N LEU A 205 15.13 16.42 9.87
CA LEU A 205 14.15 17.51 9.97
C LEU A 205 14.71 18.70 10.76
N SER A 206 15.42 18.46 11.86
CA SER A 206 16.05 19.53 12.64
C SER A 206 17.09 20.28 11.82
N ASN A 207 17.92 19.57 11.06
CA ASN A 207 18.92 20.17 10.17
C ASN A 207 18.24 21.02 9.09
N ALA A 208 17.21 20.49 8.41
CA ALA A 208 16.47 21.21 7.37
C ALA A 208 15.81 22.50 7.92
N ILE A 209 15.28 22.46 9.14
CA ILE A 209 14.72 23.64 9.83
C ILE A 209 15.82 24.67 10.12
N VAL A 210 16.97 24.24 10.64
CA VAL A 210 18.09 25.15 10.96
C VAL A 210 18.64 25.80 9.70
N VAL A 211 18.82 25.02 8.63
CA VAL A 211 19.22 25.55 7.31
C VAL A 211 18.22 26.59 6.83
N ALA A 212 16.93 26.27 6.81
CA ALA A 212 15.91 27.22 6.39
C ALA A 212 15.91 28.51 7.25
N GLN A 213 16.04 28.39 8.58
CA GLN A 213 16.15 29.56 9.45
C GLN A 213 17.40 30.39 9.18
N ALA A 214 18.55 29.74 8.97
CA ALA A 214 19.80 30.41 8.65
C ALA A 214 19.72 31.15 7.30
N THR A 215 19.16 30.51 6.26
CA THR A 215 18.91 31.12 4.95
C THR A 215 17.96 32.33 5.07
N SER A 216 16.86 32.24 5.84
CA SER A 216 15.94 33.38 6.03
C SER A 216 16.62 34.58 6.71
N ASN A 217 17.50 34.32 7.68
CA ASN A 217 18.23 35.32 8.43
C ASN A 217 19.34 36.00 7.62
N GLN A 218 20.01 35.26 6.74
CA GLN A 218 21.07 35.81 5.87
C GLN A 218 20.49 36.67 4.74
N MET A 219 19.28 36.35 4.28
CA MET A 219 18.70 36.99 3.11
C MET A 219 18.10 38.37 3.42
N SER A 220 18.46 39.36 2.60
CA SER A 220 17.97 40.74 2.73
C SER A 220 16.46 40.84 2.48
N LYS A 221 15.79 41.82 3.10
CA LYS A 221 14.35 42.08 2.88
C LYS A 221 14.02 42.52 1.45
N ARG A 222 15.01 42.99 0.68
CA ARG A 222 14.86 43.46 -0.70
C ARG A 222 15.30 42.43 -1.74
N ASP A 223 15.63 41.22 -1.31
CA ASP A 223 16.08 40.16 -2.20
C ASP A 223 14.96 39.72 -3.15
N PRO A 224 15.22 39.57 -4.47
CA PRO A 224 14.27 38.98 -5.41
C PRO A 224 13.72 37.61 -4.97
N LEU A 225 14.50 36.82 -4.23
CA LEU A 225 14.09 35.50 -3.73
C LEU A 225 13.27 35.56 -2.43
N ARG A 226 13.09 36.74 -1.83
CA ARG A 226 12.35 36.91 -0.58
C ARG A 226 10.92 36.34 -0.60
N PRO A 227 10.13 36.51 -1.68
CA PRO A 227 8.79 35.91 -1.76
C PRO A 227 8.81 34.38 -1.64
N TYR A 228 9.80 33.71 -2.21
CA TYR A 228 9.94 32.25 -2.13
C TYR A 228 10.29 31.80 -0.71
N MET A 229 11.17 32.52 -0.03
CA MET A 229 11.48 32.21 1.37
C MET A 229 10.30 32.47 2.30
N ASN A 230 9.49 33.50 2.06
CA ASN A 230 8.30 33.74 2.87
C ASN A 230 7.34 32.53 2.84
N VAL A 231 7.25 31.81 1.70
CA VAL A 231 6.47 30.56 1.62
C VAL A 231 7.08 29.46 2.51
N ILE A 232 8.40 29.38 2.58
CA ILE A 232 9.12 28.43 3.45
C ILE A 232 8.94 28.82 4.93
N ASP A 233 9.04 30.12 5.26
CA ASP A 233 8.84 30.66 6.61
C ASP A 233 7.39 30.43 7.09
N ASP A 234 6.40 30.62 6.22
CA ASP A 234 4.99 30.32 6.51
C ASP A 234 4.80 28.82 6.79
N MET A 235 5.48 27.95 6.02
CA MET A 235 5.45 26.50 6.24
C MET A 235 6.10 26.11 7.58
N LEU A 236 7.25 26.70 7.93
CA LEU A 236 7.89 26.54 9.24
C LEU A 236 6.95 26.97 10.37
N THR A 237 6.30 28.12 10.22
CA THR A 237 5.35 28.66 11.21
C THR A 237 4.16 27.72 11.41
N GLN A 238 3.62 27.14 10.33
CA GLN A 238 2.56 26.14 10.40
C GLN A 238 3.02 24.87 11.13
N MET A 239 4.22 24.36 10.82
CA MET A 239 4.77 23.18 11.49
C MET A 239 4.92 23.36 13.00
N PHE A 240 5.47 24.51 13.45
CA PHE A 240 5.61 24.78 14.88
C PHE A 240 4.28 24.99 15.60
N LYS A 241 3.25 25.46 14.87
CA LYS A 241 1.89 25.58 15.42
C LYS A 241 1.25 24.21 15.64
N GLU A 242 1.52 23.25 14.75
CA GLU A 242 0.96 21.90 14.83
C GLU A 242 1.67 21.00 15.84
N ASP A 243 2.99 21.10 15.97
CA ASP A 243 3.78 20.37 16.98
C ASP A 243 4.65 21.34 17.81
N PRO A 244 4.06 22.03 18.82
CA PRO A 244 4.80 22.97 19.68
C PRO A 244 5.89 22.30 20.53
N PHE A 245 5.83 20.97 20.67
CA PHE A 245 6.80 20.21 21.45
C PHE A 245 8.03 19.81 20.63
N PHE A 246 7.97 19.92 19.31
CA PHE A 246 9.13 19.68 18.46
C PHE A 246 10.18 20.76 18.71
N LYS A 247 11.33 20.34 19.23
CA LYS A 247 12.49 21.23 19.40
C LYS A 247 13.56 20.81 18.40
N PRO A 248 13.94 21.67 17.45
CA PRO A 248 15.02 21.35 16.53
C PRO A 248 16.30 21.16 17.34
N GLN A 249 16.93 20.00 17.17
CA GLN A 249 18.24 19.72 17.74
C GLN A 249 19.30 20.20 16.76
N GLY A 250 20.18 21.11 17.20
CA GLY A 250 21.26 21.62 16.36
C GLY A 250 22.27 20.52 16.04
N GLY A 251 22.20 19.96 14.83
CA GLY A 251 23.21 19.07 14.28
C GLY A 251 24.26 19.80 13.45
N ARG A 252 25.41 19.15 13.24
CA ARG A 252 26.53 19.65 12.43
C ARG A 252 26.07 19.98 11.01
N LEU A 253 25.91 21.26 10.70
CA LEU A 253 25.79 21.73 9.33
C LEU A 253 27.04 21.34 8.54
N GLY A 254 26.86 20.65 7.42
CA GLY A 254 27.90 20.41 6.43
C GLY A 254 28.19 21.69 5.64
N GLU A 255 29.39 21.77 5.06
CA GLU A 255 29.85 22.94 4.31
C GLU A 255 28.98 23.27 3.08
N ASN A 256 28.29 22.26 2.52
CA ASN A 256 27.38 22.39 1.37
C ASN A 256 25.91 22.64 1.77
N ASP A 257 25.57 22.66 3.06
CA ASP A 257 24.17 22.78 3.52
C ASP A 257 23.66 24.23 3.53
N MET A 258 24.46 25.20 3.09
CA MET A 258 24.16 26.64 3.18
C MET A 258 23.94 27.33 1.82
N ASP A 259 24.25 26.68 0.69
CA ASP A 259 24.16 27.27 -0.65
C ASP A 259 22.74 27.14 -1.25
N TYR A 260 21.73 27.62 -0.50
CA TYR A 260 20.33 27.57 -0.93
C TYR A 260 19.80 28.92 -1.46
N ASP A 261 20.57 29.99 -1.34
CA ASP A 261 20.18 31.37 -1.70
C ASP A 261 20.61 31.79 -3.11
N THR A 262 21.13 30.87 -3.92
CA THR A 262 21.69 31.18 -5.24
C THR A 262 20.63 31.35 -6.34
N ASP A 263 19.57 30.53 -6.34
CA ASP A 263 18.57 30.52 -7.41
C ASP A 263 17.19 30.01 -6.96
N GLU A 264 16.18 30.16 -7.83
CA GLU A 264 14.83 29.66 -7.56
C GLU A 264 14.81 28.13 -7.37
N LYS A 265 15.71 27.40 -8.05
CA LYS A 265 15.80 25.95 -7.93
C LYS A 265 16.39 25.53 -6.59
N SER A 266 17.42 26.23 -6.09
CA SER A 266 17.96 25.94 -4.76
C SER A 266 16.88 26.15 -3.69
N MET A 267 16.08 27.21 -3.78
CA MET A 267 14.93 27.43 -2.89
C MET A 267 13.84 26.34 -3.02
N ALA A 268 13.56 25.88 -4.25
CA ALA A 268 12.66 24.75 -4.48
C ALA A 268 13.21 23.44 -3.88
N THR A 269 14.53 23.21 -3.94
CA THR A 269 15.16 22.04 -3.30
C THR A 269 15.09 22.10 -1.78
N LEU A 270 15.30 23.28 -1.17
CA LEU A 270 15.16 23.48 0.27
C LEU A 270 13.72 23.20 0.73
N ARG A 271 12.73 23.75 0.00
CA ARG A 271 11.31 23.49 0.29
C ARG A 271 10.97 22.00 0.15
N ARG A 272 11.48 21.33 -0.89
CA ARG A 272 11.27 19.88 -1.11
C ARG A 272 11.88 19.05 0.01
N HIS A 273 13.12 19.36 0.41
CA HIS A 273 13.82 18.66 1.49
C HIS A 273 13.09 18.83 2.81
N LEU A 274 12.71 20.06 3.16
CA LEU A 274 11.97 20.35 4.39
C LEU A 274 10.61 19.63 4.43
N ARG A 275 9.86 19.62 3.31
CA ARG A 275 8.59 18.87 3.22
C ARG A 275 8.80 17.37 3.38
N ARG A 276 9.78 16.79 2.69
CA ARG A 276 10.10 15.36 2.79
C ARG A 276 10.52 14.98 4.21
N ALA A 277 11.47 15.71 4.79
CA ALA A 277 11.95 15.45 6.14
C ALA A 277 10.80 15.52 7.17
N ARG A 278 9.88 16.47 7.01
CA ARG A 278 8.65 16.55 7.82
C ARG A 278 7.79 15.30 7.66
N GLU A 279 7.44 14.94 6.42
CA GLU A 279 6.60 13.77 6.12
C GLU A 279 7.24 12.47 6.63
N GLU A 280 8.56 12.30 6.49
CA GLU A 280 9.30 11.14 7.00
C GLU A 280 9.32 11.07 8.52
N TYR A 281 9.55 12.18 9.21
CA TYR A 281 9.48 12.26 10.67
C TYR A 281 8.10 11.85 11.18
N TYR A 282 7.01 12.42 10.64
CA TYR A 282 5.66 12.05 11.08
C TYR A 282 5.31 10.61 10.73
N ARG A 283 5.76 10.10 9.58
CA ARG A 283 5.60 8.68 9.21
C ARG A 283 6.25 7.77 10.25
N TYR A 284 7.51 8.00 10.58
CA TYR A 284 8.22 7.17 11.56
C TYR A 284 7.72 7.37 12.99
N LYS A 285 7.29 8.58 13.36
CA LYS A 285 6.66 8.86 14.66
C LYS A 285 5.37 8.05 14.83
N SER A 286 4.53 8.03 13.79
CA SER A 286 3.28 7.25 13.77
C SER A 286 3.52 5.74 13.81
N GLU A 287 4.46 5.25 12.99
CA GLU A 287 4.82 3.83 12.95
C GLU A 287 5.43 3.36 14.29
N TYR A 288 6.33 4.16 14.87
CA TYR A 288 6.89 3.91 16.20
C TYR A 288 5.80 3.84 17.27
N MET A 289 4.90 4.83 17.30
CA MET A 289 3.79 4.86 18.26
C MET A 289 2.88 3.64 18.12
N THR A 290 2.61 3.21 16.88
CA THR A 290 1.79 2.03 16.60
C THR A 290 2.45 0.77 17.15
N TYR A 291 3.74 0.55 16.90
CA TYR A 291 4.44 -0.62 17.44
C TYR A 291 4.55 -0.59 18.97
N VAL A 292 4.79 0.57 19.58
CA VAL A 292 4.81 0.72 21.04
C VAL A 292 3.43 0.41 21.63
N MET A 293 2.37 0.96 21.05
CA MET A 293 0.99 0.68 21.45
C MET A 293 0.67 -0.81 21.35
N GLU A 294 1.01 -1.45 20.23
CA GLU A 294 0.82 -2.89 20.05
C GLU A 294 1.60 -3.75 21.05
N ALA A 295 2.82 -3.35 21.40
CA ALA A 295 3.64 -4.06 22.37
C ALA A 295 3.07 -3.95 23.78
N LEU A 296 2.62 -2.76 24.18
CA LEU A 296 1.97 -2.52 25.46
C LEU A 296 0.63 -3.26 25.57
N GLU A 297 -0.19 -3.27 24.51
CA GLU A 297 -1.43 -4.07 24.48
C GLU A 297 -1.15 -5.57 24.59
N LEU A 298 -0.07 -6.06 23.96
CA LEU A 298 0.36 -7.44 24.07
C LEU A 298 0.83 -7.76 25.49
N GLU A 299 1.59 -6.87 26.11
CA GLU A 299 2.05 -7.01 27.49
C GLU A 299 0.87 -7.06 28.48
N ASP A 300 -0.13 -6.18 28.31
CA ASP A 300 -1.37 -6.21 29.08
C ASP A 300 -2.09 -7.56 28.90
N THR A 301 -2.16 -8.07 27.66
CA THR A 301 -2.80 -9.36 27.37
C THR A 301 -2.09 -10.51 28.10
N ILE A 302 -0.75 -10.53 28.08
CA ILE A 302 0.06 -11.54 28.77
C ILE A 302 -0.15 -11.45 30.29
N LYS A 303 -0.03 -10.25 30.88
CA LYS A 303 -0.23 -10.03 32.31
C LYS A 303 -1.62 -10.45 32.80
N ASN A 304 -2.67 -10.11 32.04
CA ASN A 304 -4.03 -10.49 32.38
C ASN A 304 -4.24 -12.00 32.28
N TYR A 305 -3.64 -12.66 31.29
CA TYR A 305 -3.72 -14.11 31.15
C TYR A 305 -3.04 -14.83 32.33
N ASP A 306 -1.84 -14.39 32.72
CA ASP A 306 -1.08 -14.97 33.83
C ASP A 306 -1.79 -14.76 35.18
N ARG A 307 -2.48 -13.63 35.34
CA ARG A 307 -3.20 -13.25 36.56
C ARG A 307 -4.67 -13.65 36.59
N ARG A 308 -5.15 -14.48 35.64
CA ARG A 308 -6.57 -14.81 35.42
C ARG A 308 -7.34 -15.25 36.67
N SER A 309 -6.71 -16.04 37.54
CA SER A 309 -7.31 -16.51 38.80
C SER A 309 -7.49 -15.38 39.82
N SER A 310 -6.54 -14.44 39.88
CA SER A 310 -6.54 -13.31 40.82
C SER A 310 -7.44 -12.16 40.38
N THR A 311 -7.59 -11.93 39.08
CA THR A 311 -8.41 -10.82 38.52
C THR A 311 -9.87 -11.20 38.32
N GLY A 312 -10.25 -12.46 38.57
CA GLY A 312 -11.60 -12.95 38.35
C GLY A 312 -12.02 -12.84 36.89
N TRP A 313 -11.10 -13.10 35.95
CA TRP A 313 -11.34 -13.08 34.50
C TRP A 313 -11.74 -11.73 33.90
N LYS A 314 -11.42 -10.64 34.59
CA LYS A 314 -11.62 -9.28 34.08
C LYS A 314 -10.37 -8.81 33.35
N TYR A 315 -10.54 -8.22 32.17
CA TYR A 315 -9.46 -7.57 31.43
C TYR A 315 -9.16 -6.19 32.02
N ILE A 316 -7.93 -5.98 32.47
CA ILE A 316 -7.46 -4.68 32.96
C ILE A 316 -6.53 -4.07 31.89
N SER A 317 -6.92 -2.92 31.36
CA SER A 317 -6.14 -2.19 30.36
C SER A 317 -5.31 -1.09 31.01
N SER A 318 -4.06 -0.93 30.60
CA SER A 318 -3.22 0.20 30.98
C SER A 318 -3.65 1.51 30.29
N PHE A 319 -4.37 1.41 29.17
CA PHE A 319 -4.79 2.57 28.36
C PHE A 319 -6.19 3.11 28.70
N ARG A 320 -6.99 2.33 29.43
CA ARG A 320 -8.40 2.67 29.69
C ARG A 320 -8.69 2.70 31.19
N PRO A 321 -9.46 3.69 31.68
CA PRO A 321 -9.94 3.66 33.06
C PRO A 321 -10.86 2.44 33.30
N ALA A 322 -10.86 1.96 34.55
CA ALA A 322 -11.67 0.82 34.96
C ALA A 322 -13.17 1.08 34.70
N ARG A 323 -13.85 0.11 34.07
CA ARG A 323 -15.30 0.19 33.83
C ARG A 323 -16.05 -0.05 35.14
N THR A 324 -17.02 0.81 35.46
CA THR A 324 -17.86 0.68 36.65
C THR A 324 -19.21 0.02 36.32
N GLY A 325 -19.75 -0.77 37.26
CA GLY A 325 -21.07 -1.40 37.16
C GLY A 325 -21.08 -2.84 36.59
N LYS A 326 -22.26 -3.48 36.63
CA LYS A 326 -22.44 -4.89 36.21
C LYS A 326 -22.20 -5.11 34.71
N ILE A 327 -22.63 -4.15 33.88
CA ILE A 327 -22.40 -4.18 32.42
C ILE A 327 -20.91 -4.00 32.10
N GLY A 328 -20.21 -3.12 32.85
CA GLY A 328 -18.76 -2.96 32.74
C GLY A 328 -18.01 -4.26 32.99
N ALA A 329 -18.38 -4.97 34.07
CA ALA A 329 -17.77 -6.26 34.41
C ALA A 329 -18.04 -7.35 33.35
N LEU A 330 -19.24 -7.39 32.75
CA LEU A 330 -19.55 -8.29 31.64
C LEU A 330 -18.66 -7.98 30.43
N LEU A 331 -18.55 -6.71 30.04
CA LEU A 331 -17.71 -6.27 28.92
C LEU A 331 -16.24 -6.61 29.16
N ASP A 332 -15.72 -6.43 30.37
CA ASP A 332 -14.34 -6.78 30.71
C ASP A 332 -14.09 -8.29 30.63
N THR A 333 -15.08 -9.10 30.97
CA THR A 333 -15.03 -10.56 30.86
C THR A 333 -15.06 -11.01 29.39
N VAL A 334 -15.95 -10.40 28.59
CA VAL A 334 -16.03 -10.66 27.14
C VAL A 334 -14.73 -10.24 26.46
N GLU A 335 -14.20 -9.07 26.80
CA GLU A 335 -12.93 -8.57 26.27
C GLU A 335 -11.75 -9.47 26.67
N PHE A 336 -11.73 -9.99 27.90
CA PHE A 336 -10.76 -10.98 28.34
C PHE A 336 -10.82 -12.25 27.49
N VAL A 337 -12.01 -12.84 27.33
CA VAL A 337 -12.22 -14.06 26.53
C VAL A 337 -11.81 -13.82 25.08
N TRP A 338 -12.18 -12.67 24.51
CA TRP A 338 -11.81 -12.29 23.15
C TRP A 338 -10.29 -12.17 22.98
N LYS A 339 -9.63 -11.28 23.74
CA LYS A 339 -8.22 -10.94 23.56
C LYS A 339 -7.27 -12.05 24.00
N CYS A 340 -7.54 -12.69 25.14
CA CYS A 340 -6.61 -13.64 25.77
C CYS A 340 -6.79 -15.08 25.28
N ILE A 341 -8.00 -15.47 24.81
CA ILE A 341 -8.28 -16.86 24.43
C ILE A 341 -8.65 -16.96 22.95
N LEU A 342 -9.74 -16.31 22.55
CA LEU A 342 -10.36 -16.54 21.26
C LEU A 342 -9.52 -16.02 20.09
N ARG A 343 -8.93 -14.82 20.21
CA ARG A 343 -8.08 -14.20 19.18
C ARG A 343 -6.93 -15.12 18.76
N LYS A 344 -6.25 -15.75 19.73
CA LYS A 344 -5.15 -16.68 19.47
C LYS A 344 -5.61 -17.91 18.68
N GLN A 345 -6.75 -18.49 19.06
CA GLN A 345 -7.28 -19.67 18.39
C GLN A 345 -7.78 -19.35 16.98
N ILE A 346 -8.46 -18.21 16.80
CA ILE A 346 -8.89 -17.73 15.48
C ILE A 346 -7.68 -17.51 14.57
N GLN A 347 -6.61 -16.87 15.06
CA GLN A 347 -5.40 -16.64 14.26
C GLN A 347 -4.71 -17.95 13.84
N LYS A 348 -4.67 -18.95 14.72
CA LYS A 348 -4.15 -20.29 14.39
C LYS A 348 -5.01 -21.01 13.36
N LEU A 349 -6.33 -21.00 13.56
CA LEU A 349 -7.28 -21.61 12.63
C LEU A 349 -7.17 -20.96 11.24
N LEU A 350 -7.14 -19.62 11.19
CA LEU A 350 -6.95 -18.86 9.97
C LEU A 350 -5.62 -19.21 9.29
N ALA A 351 -4.52 -19.30 10.06
CA ALA A 351 -3.23 -19.69 9.52
C ALA A 351 -3.24 -21.10 8.93
N ILE A 352 -3.96 -22.06 9.55
CA ILE A 352 -4.13 -23.41 9.02
C ILE A 352 -4.92 -23.36 7.71
N ILE A 353 -6.08 -22.69 7.70
CA ILE A 353 -6.93 -22.57 6.51
C ILE A 353 -6.17 -21.92 5.34
N LEU A 354 -5.48 -20.80 5.59
CA LEU A 354 -4.71 -20.10 4.57
C LEU A 354 -3.50 -20.93 4.12
N GLY A 355 -2.87 -21.68 5.03
CA GLY A 355 -1.77 -22.59 4.71
C GLY A 355 -2.24 -23.75 3.84
N THR A 356 -3.39 -24.36 4.15
CA THR A 356 -3.98 -25.43 3.33
C THR A 356 -4.42 -24.92 1.96
N MET A 357 -5.01 -23.72 1.89
CA MET A 357 -5.35 -23.09 0.61
C MET A 357 -4.10 -22.80 -0.22
N SER A 358 -3.03 -22.34 0.41
CA SER A 358 -1.76 -22.08 -0.28
C SER A 358 -1.13 -23.36 -0.83
N ALA A 359 -1.14 -24.44 -0.06
CA ALA A 359 -0.71 -25.76 -0.52
C ALA A 359 -1.60 -26.28 -1.66
N ALA A 360 -2.93 -26.09 -1.57
CA ALA A 360 -3.87 -26.48 -2.61
C ALA A 360 -3.62 -25.75 -3.94
N ILE A 361 -3.36 -24.44 -3.90
CA ILE A 361 -3.05 -23.63 -5.08
C ILE A 361 -1.71 -24.07 -5.69
N LEU A 362 -0.67 -24.24 -4.88
CA LEU A 362 0.63 -24.72 -5.37
C LEU A 362 0.54 -26.12 -5.98
N LEU A 363 -0.25 -27.01 -5.38
CA LEU A 363 -0.48 -28.35 -5.91
C LEU A 363 -1.23 -28.28 -7.25
N ALA A 364 -2.28 -27.46 -7.34
CA ALA A 364 -3.03 -27.26 -8.57
C ALA A 364 -2.12 -26.78 -9.72
N GLU A 365 -1.28 -25.77 -9.45
CA GLU A 365 -0.31 -25.25 -10.42
C GLU A 365 0.75 -26.28 -10.83
N ALA A 366 1.26 -27.07 -9.88
CA ALA A 366 2.23 -28.13 -10.18
C ALA A 366 1.64 -29.28 -11.02
N THR A 367 0.32 -29.53 -10.88
CA THR A 367 -0.39 -30.62 -11.55
C THR A 367 -0.98 -30.25 -12.92
N LEU A 368 -0.82 -29.01 -13.38
CA LEU A 368 -1.28 -28.57 -14.71
C LEU A 368 -0.52 -29.24 -15.87
N LEU A 369 0.70 -29.75 -15.64
CA LEU A 369 1.57 -30.31 -16.68
C LEU A 369 1.44 -31.83 -16.89
N PRO A 370 1.24 -32.68 -15.86
CA PRO A 370 1.07 -34.12 -16.07
C PRO A 370 -0.36 -34.45 -16.56
N SER A 371 -0.50 -34.78 -17.84
CA SER A 371 -1.74 -35.33 -18.40
C SER A 371 -1.96 -36.77 -17.91
N GLY A 372 -2.85 -36.96 -16.93
CA GLY A 372 -3.32 -38.30 -16.54
C GLY A 372 -3.62 -38.53 -15.06
N VAL A 373 -3.29 -37.61 -14.16
CA VAL A 373 -3.60 -37.75 -12.73
C VAL A 373 -4.19 -36.46 -12.16
N ASP A 374 -5.49 -36.47 -11.85
CA ASP A 374 -6.20 -35.38 -11.18
C ASP A 374 -5.85 -35.33 -9.69
N LEU A 375 -4.72 -34.71 -9.34
CA LEU A 375 -4.30 -34.50 -7.94
C LEU A 375 -4.69 -33.12 -7.39
N SER A 376 -5.20 -32.22 -8.25
CA SER A 376 -5.67 -30.90 -7.82
C SER A 376 -6.93 -31.03 -6.96
N LEU A 377 -6.88 -30.51 -5.74
CA LEU A 377 -8.04 -30.44 -4.84
C LEU A 377 -9.24 -29.74 -5.50
N PHE A 378 -8.99 -28.76 -6.36
CA PHE A 378 -10.04 -28.08 -7.13
C PHE A 378 -10.64 -28.97 -8.21
N SER A 379 -9.84 -29.78 -8.91
CA SER A 379 -10.34 -30.76 -9.90
C SER A 379 -11.22 -31.81 -9.22
N ILE A 380 -10.79 -32.32 -8.06
CA ILE A 380 -11.57 -33.28 -7.26
C ILE A 380 -12.88 -32.64 -6.77
N LEU A 381 -12.84 -31.40 -6.27
CA LEU A 381 -14.04 -30.66 -5.86
C LEU A 381 -15.01 -30.45 -7.01
N VAL A 382 -14.53 -29.99 -8.17
CA VAL A 382 -15.35 -29.79 -9.36
C VAL A 382 -15.96 -31.12 -9.83
N ASN A 383 -15.17 -32.20 -9.88
CA ASN A 383 -15.68 -33.51 -10.27
C ASN A 383 -16.68 -34.09 -9.27
N SER A 384 -16.50 -33.84 -7.97
CA SER A 384 -17.43 -34.25 -6.91
C SER A 384 -18.74 -33.47 -6.94
N VAL A 385 -18.71 -32.18 -7.31
CA VAL A 385 -19.93 -31.37 -7.48
C VAL A 385 -20.63 -31.72 -8.79
N LYS A 386 -19.87 -32.04 -9.84
CA LYS A 386 -20.40 -32.51 -11.12
C LYS A 386 -21.19 -33.81 -10.99
N SER A 387 -20.91 -34.65 -9.99
CA SER A 387 -21.74 -35.82 -9.67
C SER A 387 -23.07 -35.49 -8.96
N GLU A 388 -23.20 -34.33 -8.33
CA GLU A 388 -24.45 -33.90 -7.67
C GLU A 388 -25.36 -33.05 -8.57
N GLU A 389 -24.81 -32.34 -9.57
CA GLU A 389 -25.61 -31.53 -10.53
C GLU A 389 -26.47 -32.38 -11.50
N VAL A 390 -26.35 -33.71 -11.51
CA VAL A 390 -27.19 -34.59 -12.34
C VAL A 390 -28.65 -34.70 -11.82
N PHE A 391 -28.98 -34.14 -10.65
CA PHE A 391 -30.34 -34.21 -10.06
C PHE A 391 -31.19 -32.94 -10.13
N VAL A 392 -30.78 -31.93 -10.90
CA VAL A 392 -31.67 -30.80 -11.24
C VAL A 392 -31.81 -30.72 -12.77
N GLN A 393 -32.60 -31.64 -13.32
CA GLN A 393 -33.24 -31.49 -14.62
C GLN A 393 -34.71 -31.11 -14.44
#